data_AF-A0A849M4Y8-F1
#
_entry.id   AF-A0A849M4Y8-F1
#
_cell.length_a   1.000
_cell.length_b   1.000
_cell.length_c   1.000
_cell.angle_alpha   90.00
_cell.angle_beta   90.00
_cell.angle_gamma   90.00
#
_symmetry.space_group_name_H-M   'P 1'
#
loop_
_entity.id
_entity.type
_entity.pdbx_description
1 polymer ?
#
loop_
_entity_poly.entity_id
_entity_poly.type
_entity_poly.pdbx_seq_one_letter_code
_entity_poly.pdbx_strand_id
1 'polypeptide(L)'
;MLATVSASALNVRSIPNISGQILGVLNEGSVVDVTEVDNNWLQIPFNDSIGFVSKIYMEIQPQVSKLYGFVNTALLNVRDVPTASGLILGTLFSGTKVSIVSQIPDWLEIEFNNGIGFVLSKYVDLFAQTKSYQADVIAATLNVRQKPDKKAQILGQVKNAMKLTVEADIGAWSEILFNGSSAYVFNKFLKRIEPDEEQGKITVADNADEENETKPEVAESLTDKLQPLQILPVSGTSEQKKVAMTWNRYGGLLNRLSKKNEIDVACAVAVLCVESSGKGFEQNNDNRMIIRFENHKFWKYWGKKNPADFRKHFQYNSDKVWTKHKWRKTENEEWQGFHGNQSKEWQVFEFARSIDADSAMLSISMGAPQIMGFHFERIGYQSIKEMFNSFATDISAHINGLFDFFSDPMVRKLRSLDFEGFAAGYNGSGQKVKYGKWIESHYKSFKQIKS
;
A
#
# COMPACT_ATOMS: atom_id res chain seq x y z
N MET A 1 13.86 -25.60 -2.02
CA MET A 1 12.41 -25.32 -1.95
C MET A 1 12.16 -24.60 -0.65
N LEU A 2 11.24 -23.64 -0.59
CA LEU A 2 10.97 -22.93 0.66
C LEU A 2 9.99 -23.70 1.53
N ALA A 3 10.22 -23.70 2.84
CA ALA A 3 9.30 -24.25 3.81
C ALA A 3 9.19 -23.34 5.04
N THR A 4 7.97 -23.25 5.57
CA THR A 4 7.64 -22.47 6.76
C THR A 4 7.56 -23.39 7.97
N VAL A 5 8.13 -22.98 9.09
CA VAL A 5 8.04 -23.71 10.36
C VAL A 5 6.63 -23.60 10.93
N SER A 6 5.97 -24.72 11.24
CA SER A 6 4.64 -24.76 11.88
C SER A 6 4.69 -24.98 13.40
N ALA A 7 5.87 -25.28 13.96
CA ALA A 7 6.05 -25.47 15.40
C ALA A 7 6.54 -24.19 16.10
N SER A 8 6.03 -23.92 17.31
CA SER A 8 6.44 -22.78 18.14
C SER A 8 7.95 -22.64 18.34
N ALA A 9 8.64 -23.79 18.45
CA ALA A 9 10.10 -23.88 18.42
C ALA A 9 10.53 -25.21 17.79
N LEU A 10 11.35 -25.15 16.74
CA LEU A 10 11.86 -26.30 16.00
C LEU A 10 13.38 -26.38 16.14
N ASN A 11 13.87 -27.47 16.73
CA ASN A 11 15.31 -27.70 16.87
C ASN A 11 15.96 -27.99 15.51
N VAL A 12 17.07 -27.31 15.23
CA VAL A 12 17.99 -27.62 14.13
C VAL A 12 19.05 -28.58 14.66
N ARG A 13 19.22 -29.74 14.00
CA ARG A 13 20.14 -30.80 14.44
C ARG A 13 21.32 -30.98 13.51
N SER A 14 22.42 -31.53 14.02
CA SER A 14 23.65 -31.77 13.24
C SER A 14 23.58 -32.98 12.29
N ILE A 15 22.64 -33.89 12.49
CA ILE A 15 22.37 -35.07 11.63
C ILE A 15 20.84 -35.30 11.57
N PRO A 16 20.30 -35.96 10.51
CA PRO A 16 18.86 -36.16 10.31
C PRO A 16 18.28 -37.27 11.20
N ASN A 17 18.40 -37.11 12.52
CA ASN A 17 17.74 -37.96 13.52
C ASN A 17 17.65 -37.26 14.89
N ILE A 18 16.84 -37.81 15.79
CA ILE A 18 16.61 -37.24 17.12
C ILE A 18 17.83 -37.29 18.05
N SER A 19 18.85 -38.10 17.73
CA SER A 19 20.12 -38.16 18.48
C SER A 19 21.15 -37.12 18.05
N GLY A 20 20.91 -36.39 16.96
CA GLY A 20 21.80 -35.30 16.53
C GLY A 20 21.88 -34.17 17.54
N GLN A 21 23.06 -33.56 17.67
CA GLN A 21 23.27 -32.40 18.55
C GLN A 21 22.40 -31.24 18.08
N ILE A 22 21.81 -30.50 19.02
CA ILE A 22 21.01 -29.31 18.74
C ILE A 22 21.97 -28.16 18.41
N LEU A 23 21.97 -27.71 17.16
CA LEU A 23 22.76 -26.59 16.66
C LEU A 23 22.09 -25.24 16.93
N GLY A 24 20.76 -25.24 17.01
CA GLY A 24 19.96 -24.04 17.27
C GLY A 24 18.46 -24.31 17.15
N VAL A 25 17.68 -23.24 17.05
CA VAL A 25 16.21 -23.29 17.02
C VAL A 25 15.68 -22.34 15.96
N LEU A 26 14.73 -22.82 15.14
CA LEU A 26 13.86 -21.99 14.30
C LEU A 26 12.53 -21.77 15.03
N ASN A 27 11.93 -20.60 14.88
CA ASN A 27 10.62 -20.30 15.48
C ASN A 27 9.52 -20.54 14.44
N GLU A 28 8.28 -20.66 14.91
CA GLU A 28 7.09 -20.71 14.04
C GLU A 28 7.10 -19.58 13.01
N GLY A 29 6.57 -19.82 11.81
CA GLY A 29 6.53 -18.82 10.74
C GLY A 29 7.89 -18.48 10.09
N SER A 30 9.02 -18.95 10.63
CA SER A 30 10.33 -18.83 9.97
C SER A 30 10.30 -19.57 8.63
N VAL A 31 10.79 -18.93 7.58
CA VAL A 31 10.89 -19.51 6.24
C VAL A 31 12.35 -19.80 5.93
N VAL A 32 12.63 -21.04 5.51
CA VAL A 32 13.98 -21.50 5.19
C VAL A 32 14.02 -22.27 3.89
N ASP A 33 15.15 -22.20 3.19
CA ASP A 33 15.44 -23.12 2.10
C ASP A 33 15.67 -24.52 2.66
N VAL A 34 14.90 -25.47 2.13
CA VAL A 34 14.99 -26.88 2.46
C VAL A 34 15.36 -27.72 1.24
N THR A 35 16.13 -28.76 1.49
CA THR A 35 16.33 -29.91 0.60
C THR A 35 15.86 -31.17 1.31
N GLU A 36 15.02 -31.96 0.65
CA GLU A 36 14.56 -33.22 1.23
C GLU A 36 15.71 -34.23 1.27
N VAL A 37 15.96 -34.80 2.46
CA VAL A 37 17.00 -35.83 2.68
C VAL A 37 16.37 -37.21 2.66
N ASP A 38 15.26 -37.34 3.40
CA ASP A 38 14.43 -38.53 3.47
C ASP A 38 12.98 -38.14 3.82
N ASN A 39 12.11 -39.14 3.99
CA ASN A 39 10.68 -38.94 4.28
C ASN A 39 10.39 -38.13 5.56
N ASN A 40 11.34 -38.04 6.49
CA ASN A 40 11.17 -37.43 7.82
C ASN A 40 12.03 -36.20 8.05
N TRP A 41 13.10 -36.00 7.27
CA TRP A 41 14.10 -34.96 7.51
C TRP A 41 14.37 -34.08 6.29
N LEU A 42 14.50 -32.78 6.59
CA LEU A 42 14.87 -31.75 5.65
C LEU A 42 16.24 -31.18 6.05
N GLN A 43 17.09 -30.96 5.06
CA GLN A 43 18.37 -30.27 5.19
C GLN A 43 18.16 -28.76 4.98
N ILE A 44 18.80 -27.93 5.81
CA ILE A 44 18.77 -26.47 5.73
C ILE A 44 20.18 -25.87 5.85
N PRO A 45 20.45 -24.72 5.22
CA PRO A 45 21.56 -23.85 5.60
C PRO A 45 21.33 -23.29 7.02
N PHE A 46 22.32 -23.38 7.92
CA PHE A 46 22.22 -22.86 9.28
C PHE A 46 23.59 -22.48 9.86
N ASN A 47 23.77 -21.21 10.25
CA ASN A 47 25.00 -20.66 10.85
C ASN A 47 26.29 -21.09 10.12
N ASP A 48 26.39 -20.75 8.82
CA ASP A 48 27.52 -21.10 7.93
C ASP A 48 27.80 -22.61 7.77
N SER A 49 26.90 -23.46 8.23
CA SER A 49 26.96 -24.93 8.13
C SER A 49 25.63 -25.51 7.63
N ILE A 50 25.55 -26.85 7.58
CA ILE A 50 24.31 -27.57 7.26
C ILE A 50 23.66 -28.06 8.56
N GLY A 51 22.35 -27.88 8.67
CA GLY A 51 21.52 -28.43 9.75
C GLY A 51 20.35 -29.25 9.21
N PHE A 52 19.71 -30.01 10.09
CA PHE A 52 18.59 -30.88 9.76
C PHE A 52 17.38 -30.60 10.66
N VAL A 53 16.20 -30.50 10.05
CA VAL A 53 14.92 -30.27 10.73
C VAL A 53 13.91 -31.33 10.36
N SER A 54 12.95 -31.60 11.24
CA SER A 54 11.93 -32.60 10.98
C SER A 54 10.87 -32.07 10.02
N LYS A 55 10.61 -32.82 8.94
CA LYS A 55 9.66 -32.49 7.87
C LYS A 55 8.23 -32.25 8.37
N ILE A 56 7.83 -32.94 9.44
CA ILE A 56 6.46 -32.86 9.97
C ILE A 56 6.09 -31.48 10.55
N TYR A 57 7.10 -30.67 10.88
CA TYR A 57 6.92 -29.31 11.39
C TYR A 57 7.20 -28.25 10.33
N MET A 58 7.20 -28.65 9.06
CA MET A 58 7.55 -27.80 7.93
C MET A 58 6.45 -27.85 6.88
N GLU A 59 5.89 -26.69 6.56
CA GLU A 59 4.91 -26.51 5.49
C GLU A 59 5.60 -26.03 4.23
N ILE A 60 5.67 -26.88 3.20
CA ILE A 60 6.28 -26.53 1.91
C ILE A 60 5.47 -25.43 1.24
N GLN A 61 6.12 -24.32 0.88
CA GLN A 61 5.48 -23.17 0.27
C GLN A 61 5.59 -23.24 -1.26
N PRO A 62 4.50 -23.45 -2.00
CA PRO A 62 4.54 -23.57 -3.46
C PRO A 62 4.61 -22.23 -4.20
N GLN A 63 4.44 -21.09 -3.51
CA GLN A 63 4.39 -19.75 -4.11
C GLN A 63 5.11 -18.72 -3.22
N VAL A 64 6.09 -18.02 -3.78
CA VAL A 64 6.94 -17.00 -3.09
C VAL A 64 6.18 -15.67 -2.88
N SER A 65 4.97 -15.54 -3.41
CA SER A 65 4.34 -14.26 -3.74
C SER A 65 3.91 -13.36 -2.56
N LYS A 66 4.22 -13.70 -1.30
CA LYS A 66 3.90 -12.90 -0.10
C LYS A 66 4.88 -13.09 1.06
N LEU A 67 6.19 -13.13 0.80
CA LEU A 67 7.19 -13.10 1.87
C LEU A 67 7.66 -11.68 2.14
N TYR A 68 7.95 -11.37 3.40
CA TYR A 68 8.74 -10.21 3.76
C TYR A 68 9.98 -10.67 4.52
N GLY A 69 11.00 -9.80 4.49
CA GLY A 69 12.29 -10.05 5.10
C GLY A 69 12.68 -8.96 6.08
N PHE A 70 13.52 -9.29 7.05
CA PHE A 70 14.20 -8.32 7.91
C PHE A 70 15.71 -8.46 7.76
N VAL A 71 16.39 -7.35 7.50
CA VAL A 71 17.85 -7.34 7.38
C VAL A 71 18.48 -7.72 8.72
N ASN A 72 19.28 -8.79 8.75
CA ASN A 72 19.88 -9.33 9.99
C ASN A 72 21.36 -8.93 10.16
N THR A 73 21.93 -8.22 9.18
CA THR A 73 23.30 -7.67 9.21
C THR A 73 23.30 -6.17 9.43
N ALA A 74 24.43 -5.59 9.87
CA ALA A 74 24.55 -4.16 10.13
C ALA A 74 24.25 -3.30 8.90
N LEU A 75 24.76 -3.74 7.73
CA LEU A 75 24.59 -3.05 6.45
C LEU A 75 24.54 -4.09 5.33
N LEU A 76 23.52 -3.97 4.47
CA LEU A 76 23.27 -4.85 3.33
C LEU A 76 23.17 -4.01 2.04
N ASN A 77 23.98 -4.33 1.04
CA ASN A 77 23.91 -3.67 -0.26
C ASN A 77 22.72 -4.21 -1.07
N VAL A 78 21.98 -3.31 -1.71
CA VAL A 78 20.98 -3.63 -2.74
C VAL A 78 21.65 -3.44 -4.10
N ARG A 79 21.57 -4.47 -4.95
CA ARG A 79 22.22 -4.48 -6.27
C ARG A 79 21.21 -4.51 -7.40
N ASP A 80 21.63 -4.08 -8.59
CA ASP A 80 20.80 -4.10 -9.81
C ASP A 80 20.68 -5.48 -10.45
N VAL A 81 21.65 -6.37 -10.18
CA VAL A 81 21.65 -7.78 -10.60
C VAL A 81 22.13 -8.68 -9.45
N PRO A 82 21.73 -9.98 -9.41
CA PRO A 82 22.06 -10.91 -8.32
C PRO A 82 23.50 -11.44 -8.44
N THR A 83 24.49 -10.54 -8.43
CA THR A 83 25.92 -10.89 -8.46
C THR A 83 26.73 -9.99 -7.53
N ALA A 84 27.87 -10.49 -7.03
CA ALA A 84 28.74 -9.71 -6.15
C ALA A 84 29.33 -8.46 -6.83
N SER A 85 29.38 -8.45 -8.16
CA SER A 85 29.88 -7.35 -9.00
C SER A 85 28.78 -6.42 -9.52
N GLY A 86 27.49 -6.70 -9.27
CA GLY A 86 26.37 -5.84 -9.67
C GLY A 86 26.49 -4.43 -9.09
N LEU A 87 25.96 -3.42 -9.77
CA LEU A 87 25.97 -2.04 -9.31
C LEU A 87 25.18 -1.93 -8.00
N ILE A 88 25.73 -1.22 -7.02
CA ILE A 88 25.05 -0.95 -5.76
C ILE A 88 24.03 0.17 -6.01
N LEU A 89 22.74 -0.17 -5.97
CA LEU A 89 21.62 0.77 -6.05
C LEU A 89 21.39 1.51 -4.74
N GLY A 90 21.77 0.91 -3.62
CA GLY A 90 21.66 1.50 -2.29
C GLY A 90 22.04 0.53 -1.18
N THR A 91 21.73 0.91 0.06
CA THR A 91 22.04 0.09 1.26
C THR A 91 20.85 0.05 2.21
N LEU A 92 20.72 -1.06 2.92
CA LEU A 92 19.72 -1.31 3.95
C LEU A 92 20.44 -1.59 5.28
N PHE A 93 19.84 -1.19 6.40
CA PHE A 93 20.44 -1.37 7.72
C PHE A 93 19.76 -2.51 8.48
N SER A 94 20.41 -3.01 9.53
CA SER A 94 19.81 -4.04 10.40
C SER A 94 18.40 -3.67 10.87
N GLY A 95 17.46 -4.59 10.72
CA GLY A 95 16.05 -4.44 11.05
C GLY A 95 15.22 -3.76 9.98
N THR A 96 15.79 -3.33 8.84
CA THR A 96 14.99 -2.85 7.71
C THR A 96 14.11 -3.98 7.20
N LYS A 97 12.80 -3.71 7.14
CA LYS A 97 11.82 -4.60 6.50
C LYS A 97 11.90 -4.46 4.99
N VAL A 98 11.89 -5.57 4.28
CA VAL A 98 11.88 -5.64 2.81
C VAL A 98 10.74 -6.53 2.32
N SER A 99 10.10 -6.14 1.22
CA SER A 99 9.14 -6.98 0.50
C SER A 99 9.90 -7.89 -0.44
N ILE A 100 9.67 -9.20 -0.36
CA ILE A 100 10.33 -10.18 -1.25
C ILE A 100 9.46 -10.39 -2.47
N VAL A 101 10.03 -10.13 -3.64
CA VAL A 101 9.40 -10.34 -4.95
C VAL A 101 9.63 -11.78 -5.42
N SER A 102 10.86 -12.25 -5.30
CA SER A 102 11.25 -13.62 -5.69
C SER A 102 12.52 -14.05 -4.97
N GLN A 103 12.85 -15.33 -5.10
CA GLN A 103 14.12 -15.87 -4.64
C GLN A 103 14.84 -16.57 -5.79
N ILE A 104 16.12 -16.26 -5.90
CA ILE A 104 17.09 -16.84 -6.83
C ILE A 104 18.20 -17.45 -5.95
N PRO A 105 18.93 -18.50 -6.37
CA PRO A 105 19.98 -19.08 -5.53
C PRO A 105 20.90 -18.00 -4.92
N ASP A 106 21.02 -18.00 -3.59
CA ASP A 106 21.77 -17.04 -2.75
C ASP A 106 21.28 -15.58 -2.74
N TRP A 107 20.28 -15.21 -3.53
CA TRP A 107 19.77 -13.85 -3.67
C TRP A 107 18.25 -13.75 -3.50
N LEU A 108 17.81 -12.66 -2.90
CA LEU A 108 16.41 -12.25 -2.85
C LEU A 108 16.23 -11.07 -3.81
N GLU A 109 15.21 -11.18 -4.65
CA GLU A 109 14.68 -10.08 -5.41
C GLU A 109 13.70 -9.32 -4.50
N ILE A 110 13.92 -8.01 -4.33
CA ILE A 110 13.15 -7.16 -3.42
C ILE A 110 12.64 -5.91 -4.14
N GLU A 111 11.54 -5.36 -3.64
CA GLU A 111 11.12 -4.03 -4.04
C GLU A 111 12.05 -2.97 -3.42
N PHE A 112 12.62 -2.11 -4.26
CA PHE A 112 13.55 -1.07 -3.82
C PHE A 112 13.46 0.17 -4.73
N ASN A 113 13.23 1.35 -4.14
CA ASN A 113 13.15 2.64 -4.85
C ASN A 113 12.22 2.63 -6.09
N ASN A 114 11.01 2.08 -5.97
CA ASN A 114 10.01 1.97 -7.05
C ASN A 114 10.47 1.10 -8.25
N GLY A 115 11.44 0.22 -8.01
CA GLY A 115 11.91 -0.80 -8.94
C GLY A 115 12.30 -2.07 -8.18
N ILE A 116 13.18 -2.85 -8.79
CA ILE A 116 13.61 -4.14 -8.27
C ILE A 116 15.09 -4.03 -7.90
N GLY A 117 15.47 -4.63 -6.77
CA GLY A 117 16.86 -4.80 -6.38
C GLY A 117 17.13 -6.20 -5.86
N PHE A 118 18.40 -6.58 -5.79
CA PHE A 118 18.84 -7.89 -5.34
C PHE A 118 19.68 -7.76 -4.08
N VAL A 119 19.36 -8.56 -3.06
CA VAL A 119 20.11 -8.63 -1.80
C VAL A 119 20.49 -10.09 -1.52
N LEU A 120 21.57 -10.31 -0.78
CA LEU A 120 21.98 -11.68 -0.43
C LEU A 120 21.01 -12.28 0.60
N SER A 121 20.48 -13.48 0.31
CA SER A 121 19.44 -14.13 1.13
C SER A 121 19.89 -14.38 2.57
N LYS A 122 21.16 -14.77 2.77
CA LYS A 122 21.69 -15.04 4.12
C LYS A 122 21.66 -13.84 5.08
N TYR A 123 21.49 -12.63 4.54
CA TYR A 123 21.44 -11.39 5.34
C TYR A 123 20.01 -10.89 5.60
N VAL A 124 19.01 -11.72 5.31
CA VAL A 124 17.60 -11.39 5.44
C VAL A 124 16.88 -12.56 6.10
N ASP A 125 16.30 -12.32 7.28
CA ASP A 125 15.42 -13.30 7.93
C ASP A 125 14.05 -13.26 7.25
N LEU A 126 13.59 -14.40 6.72
CA LEU A 126 12.34 -14.50 5.96
C LEU A 126 11.17 -15.00 6.82
N PHE A 127 10.00 -14.43 6.54
CA PHE A 127 8.76 -14.76 7.23
C PHE A 127 7.59 -14.79 6.26
N ALA A 128 6.63 -15.68 6.56
CA ALA A 128 5.36 -15.73 5.84
C ALA A 128 4.44 -14.58 6.24
N GLN A 129 3.73 -13.99 5.27
CA GLN A 129 2.66 -13.04 5.55
C GLN A 129 1.36 -13.77 5.93
N THR A 130 1.06 -13.77 7.23
CA THR A 130 -0.25 -14.19 7.73
C THR A 130 -1.32 -13.15 7.35
N LYS A 131 -2.58 -13.56 7.27
CA LYS A 131 -3.69 -12.61 7.11
C LYS A 131 -3.78 -11.72 8.35
N SER A 132 -4.14 -10.46 8.16
CA SER A 132 -4.41 -9.55 9.27
C SER A 132 -5.61 -10.03 10.09
N TYR A 133 -5.59 -9.74 11.38
CA TYR A 133 -6.65 -10.11 12.32
C TYR A 133 -6.77 -9.08 13.45
N GLN A 134 -7.89 -9.11 14.15
CA GLN A 134 -8.09 -8.33 15.37
C GLN A 134 -7.72 -9.17 16.58
N ALA A 135 -7.10 -8.56 17.59
CA ALA A 135 -6.74 -9.25 18.82
C ALA A 135 -6.91 -8.38 20.06
N ASP A 136 -7.33 -8.97 21.16
CA ASP A 136 -7.33 -8.34 22.48
C ASP A 136 -5.96 -8.53 23.15
N VAL A 137 -5.42 -7.47 23.77
CA VAL A 137 -4.25 -7.58 24.64
C VAL A 137 -4.65 -8.24 25.95
N ILE A 138 -4.05 -9.37 26.28
CA ILE A 138 -4.32 -10.11 27.53
C ILE A 138 -3.33 -9.80 28.66
N ALA A 139 -2.16 -9.21 28.35
CA ALA A 139 -1.21 -8.77 29.38
C ALA A 139 -1.67 -7.47 30.06
N ALA A 140 -1.38 -7.29 31.36
CA ALA A 140 -1.64 -6.04 32.09
C ALA A 140 -1.02 -4.83 31.38
N THR A 141 0.24 -5.00 30.97
CA THR A 141 1.01 -4.04 30.16
C THR A 141 1.86 -4.83 29.16
N LEU A 142 1.85 -4.42 27.89
CA LEU A 142 2.59 -5.04 26.81
C LEU A 142 3.46 -3.99 26.11
N ASN A 143 4.77 -4.23 26.07
CA ASN A 143 5.72 -3.35 25.40
C ASN A 143 5.56 -3.45 23.88
N VAL A 144 5.52 -2.29 23.22
CA VAL A 144 5.56 -2.12 21.77
C VAL A 144 6.95 -1.71 21.35
N ARG A 145 7.56 -2.41 20.38
CA ARG A 145 8.96 -2.25 20.01
C ARG A 145 9.15 -1.89 18.54
N GLN A 146 10.30 -1.30 18.22
CA GLN A 146 10.64 -0.85 16.87
C GLN A 146 10.93 -1.99 15.87
N LYS A 147 11.38 -3.16 16.36
CA LYS A 147 11.66 -4.36 15.55
C LYS A 147 11.35 -5.63 16.37
N PRO A 148 11.17 -6.83 15.77
CA PRO A 148 10.83 -8.07 16.48
C PRO A 148 12.02 -8.65 17.29
N ASP A 149 12.53 -7.88 18.24
CA ASP A 149 13.69 -8.20 19.07
C ASP A 149 13.46 -7.75 20.53
N LYS A 150 13.78 -8.62 21.48
CA LYS A 150 13.68 -8.37 22.93
C LYS A 150 14.51 -7.18 23.39
N LYS A 151 15.57 -6.84 22.66
CA LYS A 151 16.49 -5.74 22.94
C LYS A 151 16.17 -4.48 22.13
N ALA A 152 15.19 -4.51 21.23
CA ALA A 152 14.80 -3.34 20.43
C ALA A 152 14.26 -2.21 21.30
N GLN A 153 14.41 -0.97 20.81
CA GLN A 153 13.83 0.21 21.44
C GLN A 153 12.33 0.00 21.71
N ILE A 154 11.91 0.29 22.93
CA ILE A 154 10.50 0.33 23.31
C ILE A 154 9.95 1.66 22.81
N LEU A 155 8.98 1.60 21.89
CA LEU A 155 8.28 2.76 21.34
C LEU A 155 7.12 3.21 22.24
N GLY A 156 6.58 2.28 23.03
CA GLY A 156 5.51 2.55 23.99
C GLY A 156 4.96 1.27 24.60
N GLN A 157 3.77 1.37 25.20
CA GLN A 157 3.10 0.26 25.85
C GLN A 157 1.61 0.29 25.54
N VAL A 158 1.01 -0.90 25.40
CA VAL A 158 -0.43 -1.12 25.29
C VAL A 158 -0.92 -1.87 26.53
N LYS A 159 -2.18 -1.69 26.91
CA LYS A 159 -2.74 -2.22 28.17
C LYS A 159 -3.72 -3.36 27.91
N ASN A 160 -4.02 -4.11 28.97
CA ASN A 160 -5.04 -5.16 28.94
C ASN A 160 -6.37 -4.67 28.35
N ALA A 161 -7.04 -5.55 27.61
CA ALA A 161 -8.29 -5.32 26.89
C ALA A 161 -8.21 -4.29 25.74
N MET A 162 -7.03 -3.75 25.45
CA MET A 162 -6.84 -2.95 24.24
C MET A 162 -6.96 -3.85 23.02
N LYS A 163 -7.82 -3.47 22.07
CA LYS A 163 -7.91 -4.12 20.76
C LYS A 163 -6.81 -3.62 19.85
N LEU A 164 -6.15 -4.54 19.17
CA LEU A 164 -5.10 -4.28 18.19
C LEU A 164 -5.49 -4.91 16.85
N THR A 165 -5.25 -4.17 15.78
CA THR A 165 -5.11 -4.77 14.45
C THR A 165 -3.71 -5.35 14.35
N VAL A 166 -3.62 -6.67 14.20
CA VAL A 166 -2.39 -7.38 13.85
C VAL A 166 -2.31 -7.47 12.34
N GLU A 167 -1.26 -6.90 11.76
CA GLU A 167 -1.01 -6.92 10.31
C GLU A 167 -0.44 -8.27 9.87
N ALA A 168 0.50 -8.82 10.65
CA ALA A 168 1.08 -10.14 10.44
C ALA A 168 1.73 -10.69 11.71
N ASP A 169 1.82 -12.01 11.82
CA ASP A 169 2.68 -12.68 12.79
C ASP A 169 4.06 -12.98 12.20
N ILE A 170 5.09 -12.71 13.01
CA ILE A 170 6.52 -12.81 12.71
C ILE A 170 7.17 -13.62 13.84
N GLY A 171 7.07 -14.95 13.75
CA GLY A 171 7.50 -15.83 14.83
C GLY A 171 6.78 -15.55 16.14
N ALA A 172 7.53 -15.20 17.19
CA ALA A 172 6.95 -14.88 18.50
C ALA A 172 6.40 -13.44 18.60
N TRP A 173 6.40 -12.69 17.50
CA TRP A 173 5.98 -11.30 17.45
C TRP A 173 4.78 -11.12 16.52
N SER A 174 3.97 -10.11 16.78
CA SER A 174 2.96 -9.59 15.86
C SER A 174 3.37 -8.19 15.43
N GLU A 175 3.34 -7.92 14.14
CA GLU A 175 3.38 -6.57 13.60
C GLU A 175 2.03 -5.90 13.80
N ILE A 176 2.05 -4.71 14.38
CA ILE A 176 0.88 -3.87 14.62
C ILE A 176 1.18 -2.46 14.13
N LEU A 177 0.12 -1.68 13.90
CA LEU A 177 0.26 -0.25 13.72
C LEU A 177 0.29 0.44 15.09
N PHE A 178 1.39 1.12 15.43
CA PHE A 178 1.51 1.87 16.68
C PHE A 178 2.01 3.30 16.40
N ASN A 179 1.23 4.30 16.80
CA ASN A 179 1.51 5.72 16.52
C ASN A 179 1.75 6.04 15.03
N GLY A 180 1.10 5.29 14.13
CA GLY A 180 1.22 5.47 12.68
C GLY A 180 2.52 4.94 12.08
N SER A 181 3.18 3.98 12.73
CA SER A 181 4.33 3.23 12.18
C SER A 181 4.23 1.76 12.55
N SER A 182 4.79 0.89 11.71
CA SER A 182 4.93 -0.54 12.05
C SER A 182 5.71 -0.70 13.34
N ALA A 183 5.16 -1.48 14.25
CA ALA A 183 5.78 -1.82 15.51
C ALA A 183 5.44 -3.26 15.89
N TYR A 184 6.13 -3.79 16.89
CA TYR A 184 6.12 -5.22 17.19
C TYR A 184 5.80 -5.46 18.65
N VAL A 185 4.86 -6.36 18.88
CA VAL A 185 4.47 -6.85 20.21
C VAL A 185 4.64 -8.36 20.28
N PHE A 186 4.80 -8.91 21.48
CA PHE A 186 4.84 -10.36 21.65
C PHE A 186 3.45 -10.96 21.44
N ASN A 187 3.30 -11.85 20.46
CA ASN A 187 2.01 -12.41 20.05
C ASN A 187 1.36 -13.29 21.12
N LYS A 188 2.15 -13.96 21.97
CA LYS A 188 1.66 -14.73 23.13
C LYS A 188 0.86 -13.92 24.15
N PHE A 189 0.90 -12.59 24.07
CA PHE A 189 0.11 -11.69 24.92
C PHE A 189 -1.10 -11.10 24.19
N LEU A 190 -1.44 -11.66 23.04
CA LEU A 190 -2.62 -11.33 22.26
C LEU A 190 -3.59 -12.52 22.27
N LYS A 191 -4.88 -12.24 22.36
CA LYS A 191 -5.96 -13.19 22.13
C LYS A 191 -6.64 -12.81 20.83
N ARG A 192 -6.49 -13.66 19.80
CA ARG A 192 -7.16 -13.47 18.51
C ARG A 192 -8.68 -13.40 18.68
N ILE A 193 -9.28 -12.45 17.99
CA ILE A 193 -10.73 -12.29 17.85
C ILE A 193 -11.09 -12.95 16.53
N GLU A 194 -11.81 -14.05 16.59
CA GLU A 194 -12.39 -14.66 15.39
C GLU A 194 -13.60 -13.85 14.93
N PRO A 195 -13.83 -13.69 13.61
CA PRO A 195 -15.08 -13.10 13.13
C PRO A 195 -16.26 -13.96 13.60
N ASP A 196 -17.34 -13.34 14.10
CA ASP A 196 -18.58 -14.06 14.35
C ASP A 196 -19.01 -14.77 13.05
N GLU A 197 -19.07 -16.10 13.09
CA GLU A 197 -19.67 -16.87 12.01
C GLU A 197 -21.15 -16.47 11.93
N GLU A 198 -21.56 -15.88 10.80
CA GLU A 198 -22.98 -15.79 10.44
C GLU A 198 -23.55 -17.21 10.39
N GLN A 199 -24.16 -17.62 11.50
CA GLN A 199 -25.05 -18.76 11.54
C GLN A 199 -26.23 -18.49 10.63
N GLY A 200 -26.25 -19.17 9.48
CA GLY A 200 -27.47 -19.38 8.72
C GLY A 200 -27.29 -19.33 7.22
N LYS A 201 -26.85 -20.45 6.62
CA LYS A 201 -27.51 -20.96 5.42
C LYS A 201 -27.36 -22.47 5.27
N ILE A 202 -28.49 -23.03 4.88
CA ILE A 202 -28.89 -24.43 4.87
C ILE A 202 -28.10 -25.18 3.78
N THR A 203 -27.61 -26.36 4.16
CA THR A 203 -27.04 -27.39 3.28
C THR A 203 -28.10 -28.01 2.40
N VAL A 204 -27.83 -28.14 1.10
CA VAL A 204 -28.39 -29.21 0.26
C VAL A 204 -27.26 -29.74 -0.65
N ALA A 205 -26.91 -31.01 -0.43
CA ALA A 205 -26.05 -31.88 -1.26
C ALA A 205 -26.87 -32.42 -2.46
N ASP A 206 -26.37 -32.97 -3.57
CA ASP A 206 -25.07 -33.27 -4.19
C ASP A 206 -25.37 -33.45 -5.69
N ASN A 207 -24.37 -33.35 -6.56
CA ASN A 207 -24.10 -34.39 -7.58
C ASN A 207 -22.76 -34.13 -8.28
N ALA A 208 -21.94 -35.18 -8.27
CA ALA A 208 -20.70 -35.32 -9.02
C ALA A 208 -20.99 -35.44 -10.52
N ASP A 209 -20.04 -34.99 -11.35
CA ASP A 209 -19.30 -35.87 -12.24
C ASP A 209 -18.09 -35.14 -12.85
N GLU A 210 -16.99 -35.87 -12.95
CA GLU A 210 -15.74 -35.49 -13.60
C GLU A 210 -15.93 -35.35 -15.11
N GLU A 211 -15.31 -34.36 -15.73
CA GLU A 211 -14.74 -34.56 -17.06
C GLU A 211 -13.51 -33.67 -17.29
N ASN A 212 -12.56 -34.30 -17.96
CA ASN A 212 -11.17 -33.97 -18.15
C ASN A 212 -10.99 -33.02 -19.35
N GLU A 213 -10.42 -31.83 -19.15
CA GLU A 213 -9.88 -31.06 -20.28
C GLU A 213 -8.50 -30.47 -20.01
N THR A 214 -7.69 -30.62 -21.05
CA THR A 214 -6.26 -30.39 -21.20
C THR A 214 -5.80 -28.97 -20.84
N LYS A 215 -4.67 -28.92 -20.12
CA LYS A 215 -3.90 -27.74 -19.73
C LYS A 215 -3.19 -27.09 -20.94
N PRO A 216 -3.38 -25.79 -21.21
CA PRO A 216 -2.42 -25.00 -21.98
C PRO A 216 -1.41 -24.28 -21.08
N GLU A 217 -0.25 -24.02 -21.69
CA GLU A 217 0.94 -23.34 -21.16
C GLU A 217 0.73 -22.00 -20.43
N VAL A 218 1.50 -21.88 -19.34
CA VAL A 218 2.08 -20.69 -18.70
C VAL A 218 1.47 -19.32 -19.05
N ALA A 219 0.52 -18.86 -18.22
CA ALA A 219 0.21 -17.44 -18.06
C ALA A 219 0.89 -16.93 -16.79
N GLU A 220 2.03 -16.25 -16.93
CA GLU A 220 2.52 -15.36 -15.86
C GLU A 220 1.40 -14.39 -15.44
N SER A 221 1.21 -14.26 -14.15
CA SER A 221 0.11 -13.53 -13.52
C SER A 221 -0.06 -12.10 -14.08
N LEU A 222 -1.07 -11.91 -14.94
CA LEU A 222 -1.50 -10.60 -15.47
C LEU A 222 -2.16 -9.71 -14.39
N THR A 223 -2.26 -10.17 -13.15
CA THR A 223 -3.10 -9.53 -12.11
C THR A 223 -2.47 -8.32 -11.45
N ASP A 224 -1.15 -8.08 -11.61
CA ASP A 224 -0.47 -7.01 -10.84
C ASP A 224 0.09 -5.88 -11.72
N LYS A 225 0.08 -6.00 -13.05
CA LYS A 225 0.66 -4.97 -13.95
C LYS A 225 -0.15 -3.65 -13.91
N LEU A 226 0.52 -2.52 -13.69
CA LEU A 226 -0.10 -1.19 -13.80
C LEU A 226 -0.47 -0.86 -15.25
N GLN A 227 0.45 -1.13 -16.17
CA GLN A 227 0.29 -0.81 -17.59
C GLN A 227 -0.62 -1.81 -18.30
N PRO A 228 -1.31 -1.39 -19.38
CA PRO A 228 -2.15 -2.28 -20.17
C PRO A 228 -1.31 -3.17 -21.09
N LEU A 229 -1.87 -4.30 -21.52
CA LEU A 229 -1.25 -5.15 -22.55
C LEU A 229 -1.14 -4.43 -23.90
N GLN A 230 -2.13 -3.58 -24.22
CA GLN A 230 -2.16 -2.82 -25.45
C GLN A 230 -1.95 -1.34 -25.15
N ILE A 231 -0.84 -0.79 -25.62
CA ILE A 231 -0.50 0.63 -25.56
C ILE A 231 -1.18 1.37 -26.71
N LEU A 232 -1.71 2.55 -26.44
CA LEU A 232 -2.34 3.43 -27.43
C LEU A 232 -1.33 4.47 -27.95
N PRO A 233 -1.35 4.83 -29.24
CA PRO A 233 -0.52 5.90 -29.76
C PRO A 233 -0.91 7.25 -29.12
N VAL A 234 0.09 8.06 -28.75
CA VAL A 234 -0.13 9.40 -28.18
C VAL A 234 -0.18 10.43 -29.31
N SER A 235 -1.30 10.51 -30.01
CA SER A 235 -1.51 11.39 -31.16
C SER A 235 -2.92 12.01 -31.16
N GLY A 236 -3.19 12.91 -32.12
CA GLY A 236 -4.49 13.57 -32.26
C GLY A 236 -4.69 14.80 -31.36
N THR A 237 -5.94 15.03 -30.95
CA THR A 237 -6.37 16.17 -30.11
C THR A 237 -5.74 16.13 -28.71
N SER A 238 -5.84 17.24 -27.98
CA SER A 238 -5.34 17.33 -26.59
C SER A 238 -5.99 16.27 -25.69
N GLU A 239 -7.30 16.07 -25.84
CA GLU A 239 -8.09 15.10 -25.12
C GLU A 239 -7.67 13.66 -25.44
N GLN A 240 -7.47 13.34 -26.73
CA GLN A 240 -6.99 12.03 -27.18
C GLN A 240 -5.60 11.71 -26.61
N LYS A 241 -4.67 12.67 -26.66
CA LYS A 241 -3.33 12.51 -26.07
C LYS A 241 -3.41 12.27 -24.55
N LYS A 242 -4.26 12.99 -23.83
CA LYS A 242 -4.43 12.83 -22.37
C LYS A 242 -4.96 11.45 -22.00
N VAL A 243 -6.01 10.97 -22.69
CA VAL A 243 -6.60 9.65 -22.40
C VAL A 243 -5.66 8.51 -22.82
N ALA A 244 -4.92 8.66 -23.93
CA ALA A 244 -3.90 7.69 -24.34
C ALA A 244 -2.76 7.62 -23.31
N MET A 245 -2.20 8.76 -22.89
CA MET A 245 -1.13 8.78 -21.88
C MET A 245 -1.60 8.19 -20.53
N THR A 246 -2.82 8.52 -20.11
CA THR A 246 -3.39 7.99 -18.85
C THR A 246 -3.58 6.48 -18.93
N TRP A 247 -4.13 5.98 -20.04
CA TRP A 247 -4.27 4.56 -20.31
C TRP A 247 -2.91 3.85 -20.36
N ASN A 248 -1.92 4.40 -21.05
CA ASN A 248 -0.62 3.76 -21.19
C ASN A 248 0.11 3.61 -19.85
N ARG A 249 -0.12 4.51 -18.89
CA ARG A 249 0.45 4.39 -17.54
C ARG A 249 -0.27 3.34 -16.70
N TYR A 250 -1.60 3.31 -16.73
CA TYR A 250 -2.40 2.62 -15.69
C TYR A 250 -3.50 1.68 -16.21
N GLY A 251 -3.60 1.49 -17.52
CA GLY A 251 -4.70 0.79 -18.17
C GLY A 251 -4.88 -0.66 -17.70
N GLY A 252 -3.81 -1.31 -17.24
CA GLY A 252 -3.87 -2.65 -16.64
C GLY A 252 -4.66 -2.63 -15.34
N LEU A 253 -4.26 -1.79 -14.39
CA LEU A 253 -4.93 -1.64 -13.10
C LEU A 253 -6.36 -1.08 -13.26
N LEU A 254 -6.54 -0.03 -14.07
CA LEU A 254 -7.85 0.56 -14.34
C LEU A 254 -8.82 -0.48 -14.92
N ASN A 255 -8.36 -1.35 -15.83
CA ASN A 255 -9.21 -2.39 -16.41
C ASN A 255 -9.64 -3.44 -15.36
N ARG A 256 -8.72 -3.87 -14.48
CA ARG A 256 -9.05 -4.82 -13.42
C ARG A 256 -10.08 -4.24 -12.43
N LEU A 257 -9.84 -3.04 -11.94
CA LEU A 257 -10.74 -2.38 -10.99
C LEU A 257 -12.09 -2.05 -11.64
N SER A 258 -12.10 -1.66 -12.92
CA SER A 258 -13.34 -1.42 -13.67
C SER A 258 -14.16 -2.70 -13.85
N LYS A 259 -13.52 -3.84 -14.14
CA LYS A 259 -14.18 -5.14 -14.19
C LYS A 259 -14.79 -5.53 -12.84
N LYS A 260 -14.03 -5.38 -11.75
CA LYS A 260 -14.52 -5.66 -10.38
C LYS A 260 -15.76 -4.81 -10.02
N ASN A 261 -15.81 -3.58 -10.51
CA ASN A 261 -16.92 -2.65 -10.27
C ASN A 261 -17.99 -2.66 -11.37
N GLU A 262 -17.86 -3.53 -12.37
CA GLU A 262 -18.74 -3.63 -13.55
C GLU A 262 -19.01 -2.27 -14.21
N ILE A 263 -17.96 -1.45 -14.39
CA ILE A 263 -18.04 -0.18 -15.14
C ILE A 263 -17.20 -0.28 -16.42
N ASP A 264 -17.56 0.50 -17.45
CA ASP A 264 -16.69 0.67 -18.61
C ASP A 264 -15.38 1.36 -18.17
N VAL A 265 -14.23 0.75 -18.45
CA VAL A 265 -12.90 1.31 -18.13
C VAL A 265 -12.69 2.70 -18.74
N ALA A 266 -13.37 3.02 -19.85
CA ALA A 266 -13.37 4.35 -20.42
C ALA A 266 -13.88 5.41 -19.43
N CYS A 267 -14.82 5.06 -18.54
CA CYS A 267 -15.29 5.95 -17.49
C CYS A 267 -14.18 6.24 -16.47
N ALA A 268 -13.48 5.20 -16.00
CA ALA A 268 -12.39 5.36 -15.04
C ALA A 268 -11.23 6.19 -15.61
N VAL A 269 -10.84 5.94 -16.87
CA VAL A 269 -9.85 6.75 -17.59
C VAL A 269 -10.30 8.20 -17.70
N ALA A 270 -11.58 8.44 -18.05
CA ALA A 270 -12.12 9.77 -18.21
C ALA A 270 -12.14 10.57 -16.90
N VAL A 271 -12.59 9.96 -15.80
CA VAL A 271 -12.58 10.58 -14.47
C VAL A 271 -11.17 10.98 -14.08
N LEU A 272 -10.19 10.06 -14.16
CA LEU A 272 -8.80 10.35 -13.81
C LEU A 272 -8.18 11.43 -14.71
N CYS A 273 -8.62 11.53 -15.97
CA CYS A 273 -8.18 12.59 -16.88
C CYS A 273 -8.68 13.98 -16.46
N VAL A 274 -9.94 14.07 -16.02
CA VAL A 274 -10.55 15.33 -15.57
C VAL A 274 -9.86 15.85 -14.31
N GLU A 275 -9.49 14.96 -13.38
CA GLU A 275 -8.89 15.37 -12.10
C GLU A 275 -7.44 15.86 -12.26
N SER A 276 -6.59 15.11 -12.98
CA SER A 276 -5.17 15.48 -13.09
C SER A 276 -4.49 15.07 -14.41
N SER A 277 -5.24 14.63 -15.41
CA SER A 277 -4.68 13.95 -16.59
C SER A 277 -3.86 12.70 -16.21
N GLY A 278 -4.27 12.01 -15.15
CA GLY A 278 -3.60 10.83 -14.61
C GLY A 278 -2.20 11.09 -14.05
N LYS A 279 -1.87 12.32 -13.68
CA LYS A 279 -0.59 12.63 -13.02
C LYS A 279 -0.77 12.53 -11.51
N GLY A 280 -0.05 11.62 -10.87
CA GLY A 280 -0.01 11.51 -9.40
C GLY A 280 1.17 12.24 -8.76
N PHE A 281 2.26 12.43 -9.52
CA PHE A 281 3.52 13.02 -9.07
C PHE A 281 4.00 14.07 -10.09
N GLU A 282 4.66 15.12 -9.61
CA GLU A 282 5.21 16.20 -10.45
C GLU A 282 6.74 16.13 -10.48
N GLN A 283 7.30 15.78 -11.64
CA GLN A 283 8.75 15.59 -11.84
C GLN A 283 9.55 16.86 -11.51
N ASN A 284 9.02 18.04 -11.81
CA ASN A 284 9.70 19.32 -11.58
C ASN A 284 9.59 19.83 -10.13
N ASN A 285 9.10 18.99 -9.22
CA ASN A 285 8.88 19.35 -7.83
C ASN A 285 9.31 18.20 -6.89
N ASP A 286 10.55 17.74 -7.06
CA ASP A 286 11.15 16.63 -6.29
C ASP A 286 10.37 15.32 -6.41
N ASN A 287 9.70 15.12 -7.54
CA ASN A 287 8.78 13.99 -7.78
C ASN A 287 7.71 13.84 -6.68
N ARG A 288 7.32 14.94 -6.02
CA ARG A 288 6.31 14.93 -4.96
C ARG A 288 4.92 14.68 -5.54
N MET A 289 4.05 14.12 -4.70
CA MET A 289 2.64 13.95 -4.99
C MET A 289 2.01 15.28 -5.43
N ILE A 290 1.15 15.24 -6.44
CA ILE A 290 0.35 16.39 -6.84
C ILE A 290 -0.67 16.69 -5.76
N ILE A 291 -0.69 17.92 -5.27
CA ILE A 291 -1.64 18.39 -4.26
C ILE A 291 -2.33 19.68 -4.67
N ARG A 292 -3.45 19.97 -4.02
CA ARG A 292 -4.04 21.31 -3.98
C ARG A 292 -4.42 21.65 -2.55
N PHE A 293 -3.82 22.69 -1.99
CA PHE A 293 -4.13 23.14 -0.64
C PHE A 293 -5.38 24.02 -0.64
N GLU A 294 -6.35 23.66 0.19
CA GLU A 294 -7.61 24.39 0.30
C GLU A 294 -7.63 25.11 1.65
N ASN A 295 -7.14 26.36 1.71
CA ASN A 295 -6.98 27.07 2.97
C ASN A 295 -8.32 27.32 3.71
N HIS A 296 -9.45 27.34 3.01
CA HIS A 296 -10.79 27.37 3.60
C HIS A 296 -11.17 26.05 4.31
N LYS A 297 -10.56 24.92 3.94
CA LYS A 297 -10.63 23.66 4.70
C LYS A 297 -9.70 23.72 5.91
N PHE A 298 -8.53 24.33 5.77
CA PHE A 298 -7.64 24.55 6.91
C PHE A 298 -8.29 25.45 7.96
N TRP A 299 -9.09 26.44 7.52
CA TRP A 299 -9.99 27.18 8.40
C TRP A 299 -10.99 26.26 9.12
N LYS A 300 -11.65 25.34 8.41
CA LYS A 300 -12.60 24.40 9.00
C LYS A 300 -11.98 23.55 10.11
N TYR A 301 -10.79 22.98 9.87
CA TYR A 301 -10.16 22.00 10.77
C TYR A 301 -9.32 22.63 11.89
N TRP A 302 -8.63 23.74 11.60
CA TRP A 302 -7.76 24.42 12.57
C TRP A 302 -8.15 25.90 12.80
N GLY A 303 -8.38 26.67 11.74
CA GLY A 303 -8.51 28.13 11.83
C GLY A 303 -9.74 28.62 12.62
N LYS A 304 -10.86 27.88 12.64
CA LYS A 304 -12.03 28.20 13.47
C LYS A 304 -11.72 28.27 14.96
N LYS A 305 -10.79 27.42 15.42
CA LYS A 305 -10.31 27.39 16.81
C LYS A 305 -9.20 28.42 17.06
N ASN A 306 -8.52 28.86 15.99
CA ASN A 306 -7.36 29.77 16.04
C ASN A 306 -7.53 30.95 15.06
N PRO A 307 -8.59 31.77 15.20
CA PRO A 307 -9.01 32.70 14.14
C PRO A 307 -8.08 33.91 13.98
N ALA A 308 -7.36 34.31 15.04
CA ALA A 308 -6.36 35.36 14.96
C ALA A 308 -5.13 34.87 14.17
N ASP A 309 -4.60 33.70 14.54
CA ASP A 309 -3.40 33.14 13.90
C ASP A 309 -3.65 32.73 12.45
N PHE A 310 -4.84 32.21 12.13
CA PHE A 310 -5.21 31.94 10.75
C PHE A 310 -5.15 33.20 9.88
N ARG A 311 -5.70 34.32 10.36
CA ARG A 311 -5.77 35.57 9.58
C ARG A 311 -4.42 36.26 9.38
N LYS A 312 -3.41 35.91 10.19
CA LYS A 312 -2.02 36.36 9.95
C LYS A 312 -1.48 35.81 8.63
N HIS A 313 -1.86 34.58 8.27
CA HIS A 313 -1.19 33.82 7.22
C HIS A 313 -2.08 33.42 6.04
N PHE A 314 -3.41 33.38 6.20
CA PHE A 314 -4.31 32.85 5.19
C PHE A 314 -5.52 33.76 4.94
N GLN A 315 -5.92 33.87 3.67
CA GLN A 315 -7.12 34.58 3.22
C GLN A 315 -7.84 33.79 2.13
N TYR A 316 -9.17 33.88 2.11
CA TYR A 316 -10.01 33.37 1.03
C TYR A 316 -11.29 34.23 0.92
N ASN A 317 -12.03 34.08 -0.17
CA ASN A 317 -13.31 34.78 -0.35
C ASN A 317 -14.41 34.13 0.50
N SER A 318 -14.93 34.82 1.52
CA SER A 318 -15.99 34.29 2.39
C SER A 318 -17.30 33.97 1.66
N ASP A 319 -17.63 34.73 0.62
CA ASP A 319 -18.87 34.54 -0.15
C ASP A 319 -18.77 33.33 -1.09
N LYS A 320 -17.53 32.99 -1.49
CA LYS A 320 -17.23 31.89 -2.39
C LYS A 320 -15.93 31.21 -1.96
N VAL A 321 -16.05 30.38 -0.92
CA VAL A 321 -14.93 29.87 -0.10
C VAL A 321 -13.83 29.12 -0.85
N TRP A 322 -14.13 28.59 -2.05
CA TRP A 322 -13.17 27.92 -2.93
C TRP A 322 -12.41 28.88 -3.86
N THR A 323 -12.51 30.20 -3.65
CA THR A 323 -11.89 31.22 -4.52
C THR A 323 -11.06 32.24 -3.75
N LYS A 324 -10.15 32.90 -4.48
CA LYS A 324 -9.24 33.95 -3.96
C LYS A 324 -8.39 33.47 -2.78
N HIS A 325 -7.92 32.22 -2.80
CA HIS A 325 -7.01 31.71 -1.78
C HIS A 325 -5.68 32.44 -1.88
N LYS A 326 -5.26 33.03 -0.77
CA LYS A 326 -3.98 33.70 -0.62
C LYS A 326 -3.31 33.29 0.69
N TRP A 327 -1.99 33.42 0.73
CA TRP A 327 -1.21 33.20 1.94
C TRP A 327 0.00 34.15 2.03
N ARG A 328 0.63 34.21 3.20
CA ARG A 328 1.93 34.86 3.43
C ARG A 328 2.64 34.21 4.63
N LYS A 329 3.97 34.13 4.60
CA LYS A 329 4.73 33.46 5.66
C LYS A 329 4.84 34.31 6.92
N THR A 330 4.97 35.62 6.76
CA THR A 330 5.03 36.59 7.86
C THR A 330 4.02 37.73 7.63
N GLU A 331 3.65 38.47 8.69
CA GLU A 331 2.65 39.53 8.59
C GLU A 331 3.09 40.73 7.74
N ASN A 332 4.39 40.86 7.49
CA ASN A 332 4.98 41.96 6.70
C ASN A 332 5.13 41.60 5.22
N GLU A 333 4.88 40.35 4.84
CA GLU A 333 4.95 39.92 3.44
C GLU A 333 3.64 40.21 2.68
N GLU A 334 3.78 40.43 1.38
CA GLU A 334 2.67 40.55 0.45
C GLU A 334 1.85 39.27 0.35
N TRP A 335 0.55 39.41 0.13
CA TRP A 335 -0.36 38.28 -0.06
C TRP A 335 -0.15 37.61 -1.42
N GLN A 336 0.11 36.31 -1.41
CA GLN A 336 0.41 35.54 -2.61
C GLN A 336 -0.65 34.49 -2.90
N GLY A 337 -1.04 34.38 -4.18
CA GLY A 337 -1.76 33.20 -4.67
C GLY A 337 -0.80 32.04 -4.91
N PHE A 338 -1.29 30.82 -4.70
CA PHE A 338 -0.48 29.59 -4.79
C PHE A 338 -1.05 28.53 -5.75
N HIS A 339 -2.30 28.67 -6.18
CA HIS A 339 -2.92 27.70 -7.08
C HIS A 339 -2.30 27.65 -8.47
N GLY A 340 -2.26 26.42 -9.03
CA GLY A 340 -1.76 26.16 -10.38
C GLY A 340 -0.24 25.98 -10.46
N ASN A 341 0.47 26.00 -9.34
CA ASN A 341 1.90 25.75 -9.28
C ASN A 341 2.22 24.81 -8.10
N GLN A 342 2.69 23.59 -8.39
CA GLN A 342 2.93 22.58 -7.36
C GLN A 342 3.98 22.98 -6.33
N SER A 343 5.03 23.71 -6.71
CA SER A 343 6.03 24.19 -5.75
C SER A 343 5.39 25.15 -4.73
N LYS A 344 4.51 26.06 -5.19
CA LYS A 344 3.77 26.98 -4.31
C LYS A 344 2.70 26.27 -3.47
N GLU A 345 1.98 25.30 -4.04
CA GLU A 345 1.01 24.47 -3.32
C GLU A 345 1.69 23.73 -2.15
N TRP A 346 2.85 23.12 -2.41
CA TRP A 346 3.64 22.45 -1.37
C TRP A 346 4.24 23.43 -0.36
N GLN A 347 4.65 24.63 -0.78
CA GLN A 347 5.18 25.64 0.14
C GLN A 347 4.13 26.05 1.18
N VAL A 348 2.91 26.37 0.74
CA VAL A 348 1.83 26.75 1.67
C VAL A 348 1.35 25.56 2.50
N PHE A 349 1.33 24.36 1.93
CA PHE A 349 1.00 23.14 2.65
C PHE A 349 2.00 22.84 3.76
N GLU A 350 3.31 22.91 3.49
CA GLU A 350 4.35 22.67 4.50
C GLU A 350 4.32 23.73 5.61
N PHE A 351 4.02 24.98 5.26
CA PHE A 351 3.77 26.02 6.25
C PHE A 351 2.54 25.72 7.12
N ALA A 352 1.43 25.27 6.52
CA ALA A 352 0.26 24.86 7.30
C ALA A 352 0.56 23.60 8.16
N ARG A 353 1.37 22.67 7.64
CA ARG A 353 1.75 21.42 8.32
C ARG A 353 2.63 21.68 9.54
N SER A 354 3.46 22.73 9.52
CA SER A 354 4.22 23.15 10.70
C SER A 354 3.37 23.80 11.80
N ILE A 355 2.16 24.29 11.45
CA ILE A 355 1.17 24.80 12.39
C ILE A 355 0.35 23.66 13.00
N ASP A 356 -0.27 22.84 12.15
CA ASP A 356 -1.07 21.68 12.55
C ASP A 356 -1.07 20.65 11.42
N ALA A 357 -0.31 19.56 11.61
CA ALA A 357 -0.03 18.60 10.56
C ALA A 357 -1.29 17.89 10.04
N ASP A 358 -2.16 17.42 10.94
CA ASP A 358 -3.35 16.68 10.58
C ASP A 358 -4.36 17.58 9.86
N SER A 359 -4.61 18.80 10.38
CA SER A 359 -5.50 19.75 9.72
C SER A 359 -4.99 20.16 8.35
N ALA A 360 -3.67 20.31 8.17
CA ALA A 360 -3.09 20.61 6.87
C ALA A 360 -3.31 19.46 5.88
N MET A 361 -3.07 18.21 6.29
CA MET A 361 -3.30 17.04 5.43
C MET A 361 -4.80 16.83 5.13
N LEU A 362 -5.69 17.08 6.09
CA LEU A 362 -7.15 17.07 5.85
C LEU A 362 -7.56 18.12 4.80
N SER A 363 -6.74 19.15 4.60
CA SER A 363 -7.04 20.33 3.78
C SER A 363 -6.39 20.30 2.40
N ILE A 364 -5.83 19.18 1.96
CA ILE A 364 -5.34 19.02 0.58
C ILE A 364 -6.18 18.00 -0.20
N SER A 365 -6.37 18.22 -1.50
CA SER A 365 -6.63 17.11 -2.42
C SER A 365 -5.32 16.43 -2.79
N MET A 366 -5.34 15.11 -2.93
CA MET A 366 -4.14 14.28 -3.05
C MET A 366 -4.13 13.46 -4.34
N GLY A 367 -3.00 13.46 -5.02
CA GLY A 367 -2.64 12.51 -6.07
C GLY A 367 -3.46 12.65 -7.35
N ALA A 368 -3.35 11.60 -8.19
CA ALA A 368 -4.03 11.54 -9.48
C ALA A 368 -5.56 11.71 -9.42
N PRO A 369 -6.28 11.14 -8.42
CA PRO A 369 -7.73 11.31 -8.34
C PRO A 369 -8.17 12.59 -7.64
N GLN A 370 -7.23 13.39 -7.09
CA GLN A 370 -7.54 14.60 -6.32
C GLN A 370 -8.53 14.36 -5.16
N ILE A 371 -8.39 13.24 -4.44
CA ILE A 371 -9.24 12.94 -3.28
C ILE A 371 -8.84 13.84 -2.11
N MET A 372 -9.80 14.52 -1.51
CA MET A 372 -9.56 15.34 -0.33
C MET A 372 -9.16 14.49 0.87
N GLY A 373 -8.15 14.93 1.62
CA GLY A 373 -7.62 14.22 2.79
C GLY A 373 -8.68 13.85 3.82
N PHE A 374 -9.68 14.72 4.06
CA PHE A 374 -10.78 14.41 4.99
C PHE A 374 -11.68 13.22 4.59
N HIS A 375 -11.43 12.59 3.44
CA HIS A 375 -12.05 11.34 3.02
C HIS A 375 -11.22 10.09 3.34
N PHE A 376 -10.14 10.19 4.13
CA PHE A 376 -9.27 9.05 4.46
C PHE A 376 -10.05 7.83 4.98
N GLU A 377 -10.98 8.02 5.93
CA GLU A 377 -11.83 6.93 6.47
C GLU A 377 -12.72 6.30 5.41
N ARG A 378 -13.25 7.12 4.50
CA ARG A 378 -14.16 6.67 3.45
C ARG A 378 -13.48 5.69 2.50
N ILE A 379 -12.20 5.87 2.26
CA ILE A 379 -11.41 5.02 1.36
C ILE A 379 -10.55 4.00 2.14
N GLY A 380 -10.87 3.76 3.41
CA GLY A 380 -10.34 2.65 4.19
C GLY A 380 -9.08 2.92 5.01
N TYR A 381 -8.57 4.16 5.04
CA TYR A 381 -7.43 4.51 5.90
C TYR A 381 -7.90 4.81 7.33
N GLN A 382 -7.08 4.46 8.32
CA GLN A 382 -7.36 4.69 9.75
C GLN A 382 -6.97 6.10 10.19
N SER A 383 -6.07 6.76 9.45
CA SER A 383 -5.71 8.15 9.72
C SER A 383 -5.39 8.92 8.43
N ILE A 384 -5.52 10.24 8.51
CA ILE A 384 -5.09 11.13 7.44
C ILE A 384 -3.60 10.98 7.12
N LYS A 385 -2.76 10.72 8.12
CA LYS A 385 -1.32 10.51 7.94
C LYS A 385 -1.03 9.23 7.16
N GLU A 386 -1.81 8.18 7.40
CA GLU A 386 -1.71 6.92 6.65
C GLU A 386 -2.06 7.12 5.18
N MET A 387 -3.21 7.76 4.90
CA MET A 387 -3.59 8.12 3.53
C MET A 387 -2.50 8.97 2.86
N PHE A 388 -2.01 10.01 3.55
CA PHE A 388 -0.99 10.91 3.01
C PHE A 388 0.31 10.15 2.68
N ASN A 389 0.80 9.29 3.58
CA ASN A 389 2.02 8.52 3.36
C ASN A 389 1.88 7.51 2.22
N SER A 390 0.74 6.82 2.15
CA SER A 390 0.43 5.88 1.08
C SER A 390 0.39 6.59 -0.27
N PHE A 391 -0.35 7.70 -0.36
CA PHE A 391 -0.41 8.49 -1.59
C PHE A 391 0.91 9.20 -1.90
N ALA A 392 1.74 9.55 -0.92
CA ALA A 392 3.04 10.17 -1.18
C ALA A 392 4.06 9.24 -1.83
N THR A 393 3.84 7.92 -1.82
CA THR A 393 4.84 6.93 -2.23
C THR A 393 4.36 5.97 -3.32
N ASP A 394 3.05 5.70 -3.43
CA ASP A 394 2.53 4.70 -4.36
C ASP A 394 1.41 5.25 -5.28
N ILE A 395 1.64 5.16 -6.59
CA ILE A 395 0.63 5.53 -7.60
C ILE A 395 -0.55 4.54 -7.64
N SER A 396 -0.33 3.30 -7.24
CA SER A 396 -1.38 2.27 -7.16
C SER A 396 -2.37 2.62 -6.06
N ALA A 397 -1.90 3.13 -4.92
CA ALA A 397 -2.73 3.68 -3.85
C ALA A 397 -3.64 4.81 -4.33
N HIS A 398 -3.17 5.71 -5.21
CA HIS A 398 -4.03 6.75 -5.81
C HIS A 398 -5.19 6.14 -6.59
N ILE A 399 -4.89 5.12 -7.40
CA ILE A 399 -5.87 4.51 -8.30
C ILE A 399 -6.83 3.62 -7.51
N ASN A 400 -6.35 2.84 -6.55
CA ASN A 400 -7.22 2.07 -5.65
C ASN A 400 -8.13 3.01 -4.86
N GLY A 401 -7.58 4.09 -4.28
CA GLY A 401 -8.35 5.11 -3.58
C GLY A 401 -9.43 5.77 -4.43
N LEU A 402 -9.23 5.94 -5.74
CA LEU A 402 -10.29 6.40 -6.66
C LEU A 402 -11.50 5.46 -6.65
N PHE A 403 -11.25 4.16 -6.76
CA PHE A 403 -12.32 3.16 -6.78
C PHE A 403 -12.94 2.96 -5.40
N ASP A 404 -12.15 2.99 -4.33
CA ASP A 404 -12.65 2.93 -2.96
C ASP A 404 -13.54 4.14 -2.61
N PHE A 405 -13.30 5.29 -3.27
CA PHE A 405 -14.16 6.45 -3.15
C PHE A 405 -15.53 6.26 -3.83
N PHE A 406 -15.63 5.40 -4.83
CA PHE A 406 -16.88 5.18 -5.56
C PHE A 406 -17.92 4.47 -4.69
N SER A 407 -18.93 5.21 -4.23
CA SER A 407 -20.14 4.65 -3.64
C SER A 407 -21.05 3.99 -4.69
N ASP A 408 -21.90 3.05 -4.30
CA ASP A 408 -22.84 2.39 -5.23
C ASP A 408 -23.68 3.34 -6.10
N PRO A 409 -24.22 4.48 -5.60
CA PRO A 409 -24.92 5.43 -6.46
C PRO A 409 -24.02 5.98 -7.58
N MET A 410 -22.76 6.30 -7.29
CA MET A 410 -21.81 6.77 -8.30
C MET A 410 -21.47 5.69 -9.31
N VAL A 411 -21.26 4.45 -8.86
CA VAL A 411 -21.04 3.31 -9.76
C VAL A 411 -22.23 3.13 -10.70
N ARG A 412 -23.47 3.16 -10.20
CA ARG A 412 -24.67 3.10 -11.05
C ARG A 412 -24.73 4.23 -12.08
N LYS A 413 -24.33 5.44 -11.71
CA LYS A 413 -24.26 6.59 -12.63
C LYS A 413 -23.22 6.40 -13.73
N LEU A 414 -22.05 5.83 -13.41
CA LEU A 414 -21.07 5.45 -14.44
C LEU A 414 -21.59 4.34 -15.36
N ARG A 415 -22.28 3.32 -14.82
CA ARG A 415 -22.89 2.25 -15.62
C ARG A 415 -23.95 2.77 -16.59
N SER A 416 -24.74 3.77 -16.18
CA SER A 416 -25.74 4.41 -17.03
C SER A 416 -25.20 5.60 -17.85
N LEU A 417 -23.88 5.85 -17.83
CA LEU A 417 -23.21 7.00 -18.47
C LEU A 417 -23.82 8.37 -18.06
N ASP A 418 -24.39 8.48 -16.88
CA ASP A 418 -24.88 9.73 -16.29
C ASP A 418 -23.72 10.48 -15.64
N PHE A 419 -22.87 11.10 -16.48
CA PHE A 419 -21.65 11.77 -16.04
C PHE A 419 -21.91 13.02 -15.20
N GLU A 420 -23.01 13.74 -15.42
CA GLU A 420 -23.40 14.86 -14.57
C GLU A 420 -23.82 14.37 -13.18
N GLY A 421 -24.63 13.30 -13.11
CA GLY A 421 -25.01 12.67 -11.86
C GLY A 421 -23.82 12.10 -11.10
N PHE A 422 -22.86 11.50 -11.80
CA PHE A 422 -21.59 11.06 -11.20
C PHE A 422 -20.80 12.25 -10.65
N ALA A 423 -20.59 13.31 -11.45
CA ALA A 423 -19.85 14.50 -11.04
C ALA A 423 -20.48 15.19 -9.81
N ALA A 424 -21.80 15.13 -9.66
CA ALA A 424 -22.48 15.65 -8.47
C ALA A 424 -22.08 14.89 -7.20
N GLY A 425 -21.88 13.57 -7.29
CA GLY A 425 -21.43 12.73 -6.16
C GLY A 425 -19.92 12.85 -5.90
N TYR A 426 -19.13 13.00 -6.96
CA TYR A 426 -17.66 13.03 -6.86
C TYR A 426 -17.12 14.43 -6.52
N ASN A 427 -17.51 15.46 -7.29
CA ASN A 427 -17.01 16.84 -7.14
C ASN A 427 -17.98 17.76 -6.37
N GLY A 428 -19.20 17.29 -6.10
CA GLY A 428 -20.28 18.09 -5.49
C GLY A 428 -21.18 18.81 -6.49
N SER A 429 -22.32 19.32 -6.01
CA SER A 429 -23.38 19.86 -6.88
C SER A 429 -23.02 21.16 -7.60
N GLY A 430 -22.07 21.94 -7.08
CA GLY A 430 -21.80 23.31 -7.55
C GLY A 430 -21.24 23.41 -8.97
N GLN A 431 -20.57 22.38 -9.48
CA GLN A 431 -20.00 22.37 -10.85
C GLN A 431 -20.30 21.08 -11.63
N LYS A 432 -21.28 20.28 -11.18
CA LYS A 432 -21.59 18.95 -11.74
C LYS A 432 -21.78 18.94 -13.27
N VAL A 433 -22.44 19.96 -13.83
CA VAL A 433 -22.70 20.07 -15.29
C VAL A 433 -21.39 20.21 -16.06
N LYS A 434 -20.47 21.03 -15.54
CA LYS A 434 -19.18 21.31 -16.17
C LYS A 434 -18.26 20.08 -16.11
N TYR A 435 -18.14 19.49 -14.93
CA TYR A 435 -17.34 18.27 -14.75
C TYR A 435 -17.92 17.09 -15.53
N GLY A 436 -19.25 16.90 -15.52
CA GLY A 436 -19.91 15.87 -16.30
C GLY A 436 -19.61 15.96 -17.80
N LYS A 437 -19.67 17.17 -18.38
CA LYS A 437 -19.30 17.40 -19.79
C LYS A 437 -17.83 17.07 -20.07
N TRP A 438 -16.92 17.39 -19.15
CA TRP A 438 -15.51 17.05 -19.31
C TRP A 438 -15.26 15.54 -19.25
N ILE A 439 -15.92 14.84 -18.33
CA ILE A 439 -15.85 13.37 -18.23
C ILE A 439 -16.40 12.76 -19.53
N GLU A 440 -17.55 13.23 -20.01
CA GLU A 440 -18.16 12.74 -21.26
C GLU A 440 -17.22 12.94 -22.46
N SER A 441 -16.56 14.10 -22.56
CA SER A 441 -15.60 14.40 -23.64
C SER A 441 -14.41 13.45 -23.63
N HIS A 442 -13.82 13.19 -22.45
CA HIS A 442 -12.72 12.24 -22.32
C HIS A 442 -13.17 10.80 -22.58
N TYR A 443 -14.36 10.41 -22.12
CA TYR A 443 -14.95 9.11 -22.39
C TYR A 443 -15.07 8.87 -23.89
N LYS A 444 -15.73 9.78 -24.62
CA LYS A 444 -15.89 9.70 -26.09
C LYS A 444 -14.53 9.64 -26.80
N SER A 445 -13.60 10.50 -26.39
CA SER A 445 -12.24 10.54 -26.95
C SER A 445 -11.51 9.22 -26.77
N PHE A 446 -11.62 8.58 -25.59
CA PHE A 446 -10.99 7.30 -25.32
C PHE A 446 -11.63 6.16 -26.11
N LYS A 447 -12.96 6.13 -26.21
CA LYS A 447 -13.68 5.13 -27.03
C LYS A 447 -13.26 5.19 -28.50
N GLN A 448 -13.05 6.40 -29.04
CA GLN A 448 -12.64 6.61 -30.44
C GLN A 448 -11.22 6.08 -30.75
N ILE A 449 -10.29 6.16 -29.80
CA ILE A 449 -8.89 5.76 -30.06
C ILE A 449 -8.58 4.32 -29.63
N LYS A 450 -9.48 3.68 -28.88
CA LYS A 450 -9.34 2.29 -28.43
C LYS A 450 -10.05 1.30 -29.36
N SER A 451 -11.05 1.77 -30.11
CA SER A 451 -11.64 1.03 -31.24
C SER A 451 -10.62 0.85 -32.36
#